data_AF-A0A0F8YUB2-F1
#
_entry.id   AF-A0A0F8YUB2-F1
#
_cell.length_a   1.000
_cell.length_b   1.000
_cell.length_c   1.000
_cell.angle_alpha   90.00
_cell.angle_beta   90.00
_cell.angle_gamma   90.00
#
_symmetry.space_group_name_H-M   'P 1'
#
loop_
_entity.id
_entity.type
_entity.pdbx_description
1 polymer ?
#
loop_
_entity_poly.entity_id
_entity_poly.type
_entity_poly.pdbx_seq_one_letter_code
_entity_poly.pdbx_strand_id
1 'polypeptide(L)'
;MKRRWWKECVVYQIYPRSFMDSKGDGIGDLRGIIAKLDYLKLLGIDVVWLSPVYKSPGEDGGYDISDYCEIDANFGAMTDWEEMLRQMHERGIRLLMDLVVNHTSDEHPWFIESRKSRDNPYRDYYIWRPGKQQREPNNWASCFGGSAWEFDTATGEYYLHLFSKKQPDLNWE
;
A
#
# COMPACT_ATOMS: atom_id res chain seq x y z
N MET A 1 26.50 7.64 -23.11
CA MET A 1 25.38 7.69 -22.15
C MET A 1 25.90 8.15 -20.79
N LYS A 2 25.22 9.05 -20.06
CA LYS A 2 25.64 9.44 -18.70
C LYS A 2 25.42 8.26 -17.73
N ARG A 3 26.43 7.95 -16.91
CA ARG A 3 26.29 6.97 -15.81
C ARG A 3 25.21 7.44 -14.84
N ARG A 4 24.43 6.51 -14.29
CA ARG A 4 23.34 6.76 -13.35
C ARG A 4 23.47 5.75 -12.22
N TRP A 5 23.46 6.21 -10.97
CA TRP A 5 23.66 5.36 -9.79
C TRP A 5 22.68 4.17 -9.75
N TRP A 6 21.42 4.39 -10.13
CA TRP A 6 20.38 3.35 -10.12
C TRP A 6 20.55 2.28 -11.20
N LYS A 7 21.42 2.52 -12.21
CA LYS A 7 21.83 1.49 -13.18
C LYS A 7 22.98 0.63 -12.68
N GLU A 8 23.59 1.01 -11.56
CA GLU A 8 24.83 0.44 -11.03
C GLU A 8 24.64 -0.09 -9.59
N CYS A 9 23.44 0.02 -9.03
CA CYS A 9 23.13 -0.37 -7.65
C CYS A 9 22.62 -1.80 -7.55
N VAL A 10 22.83 -2.42 -6.38
CA VAL A 10 22.19 -3.68 -6.00
C VAL A 10 21.00 -3.38 -5.08
N VAL A 11 19.83 -3.86 -5.47
CA VAL A 11 18.57 -3.71 -4.73
C VAL A 11 18.28 -4.97 -3.92
N TYR A 12 17.90 -4.80 -2.64
CA TYR A 12 17.38 -5.86 -1.79
C TYR A 12 15.94 -5.53 -1.42
N GLN A 13 15.00 -6.43 -1.71
CA GLN A 13 13.61 -6.25 -1.30
C GLN A 13 13.41 -6.82 0.12
N ILE A 14 12.77 -6.04 0.99
CA ILE A 14 12.34 -6.47 2.31
C ILE A 14 10.81 -6.53 2.32
N TYR A 15 10.27 -7.70 2.67
CA TYR A 15 8.88 -7.86 3.10
C TYR A 15 8.85 -7.76 4.64
N PRO A 16 8.46 -6.60 5.22
CA PRO A 16 8.71 -6.28 6.63
C PRO A 16 8.16 -7.33 7.59
N ARG A 17 6.91 -7.75 7.34
CA ARG A 17 6.15 -8.70 8.16
C ARG A 17 6.86 -10.03 8.40
N SER A 18 7.79 -10.43 7.54
CA SER A 18 8.49 -11.73 7.65
C SER A 18 10.01 -11.60 7.71
N PHE A 19 10.54 -10.39 7.87
CA PHE A 19 11.99 -10.19 7.84
C PHE A 19 12.64 -10.41 9.21
N MET A 20 12.25 -9.64 10.22
CA MET A 20 12.78 -9.76 11.59
C MET A 20 11.81 -9.12 12.59
N ASP A 21 11.33 -9.92 13.54
CA ASP A 21 10.51 -9.46 14.68
C ASP A 21 11.45 -9.05 15.83
N SER A 22 11.27 -7.83 16.36
CA SER A 22 12.04 -7.32 17.50
C SER A 22 11.26 -7.26 18.83
N LYS A 23 9.93 -7.43 18.78
CA LYS A 23 9.01 -7.29 19.91
C LYS A 23 8.49 -8.64 20.43
N GLY A 24 8.63 -9.70 19.65
CA GLY A 24 8.22 -11.06 20.00
C GLY A 24 6.73 -11.36 19.78
N ASP A 25 6.05 -10.58 18.93
CA ASP A 25 4.63 -10.75 18.57
C ASP A 25 4.42 -11.65 17.34
N GLY A 26 5.51 -12.13 16.72
CA GLY A 26 5.49 -12.98 15.53
C GLY A 26 5.40 -12.22 14.20
N ILE A 27 5.45 -10.88 14.22
CA ILE A 27 5.38 -10.02 13.05
C ILE A 27 6.69 -9.22 12.95
N GLY A 28 7.33 -9.26 11.78
CA GLY A 28 8.52 -8.46 11.56
C GLY A 28 8.23 -6.96 11.53
N ASP A 29 9.15 -6.13 12.01
CA ASP A 29 8.93 -4.71 12.29
C ASP A 29 10.13 -3.82 11.89
N LEU A 30 9.96 -2.49 11.97
CA LEU A 30 10.99 -1.53 11.56
C LEU A 30 12.26 -1.59 12.42
N ARG A 31 12.12 -1.91 13.72
CA ARG A 31 13.26 -2.06 14.64
C ARG A 31 14.05 -3.33 14.32
N GLY A 32 13.37 -4.39 13.89
CA GLY A 32 13.98 -5.59 13.33
C GLY A 32 14.79 -5.31 12.07
N ILE A 33 14.29 -4.44 11.17
CA ILE A 33 15.05 -3.98 9.99
C ILE A 33 16.29 -3.20 10.41
N ILE A 34 16.16 -2.25 11.35
CA ILE A 34 17.29 -1.49 11.89
C ILE A 34 18.38 -2.42 12.41
N ALA A 35 18.01 -3.46 13.16
CA ALA A 35 18.94 -4.44 13.72
C ALA A 35 19.71 -5.28 12.68
N LYS A 36 19.29 -5.25 11.40
CA LYS A 36 19.92 -5.99 10.30
C LYS A 36 20.60 -5.09 9.26
N LEU A 37 20.67 -3.77 9.47
CA LEU A 37 21.31 -2.88 8.50
C LEU A 37 22.81 -3.17 8.31
N ASP A 38 23.52 -3.61 9.35
CA ASP A 38 24.93 -4.01 9.22
C ASP A 38 25.08 -5.30 8.40
N TYR A 39 24.11 -6.22 8.49
CA TYR A 39 24.06 -7.40 7.63
C TYR A 39 23.86 -7.00 6.16
N LEU A 40 22.91 -6.10 5.88
CA LEU A 40 22.67 -5.61 4.51
C LEU A 40 23.89 -4.88 3.95
N LYS A 41 24.59 -4.11 4.80
CA LYS A 41 25.81 -3.43 4.40
C LYS A 41 26.93 -4.41 4.09
N LEU A 42 27.11 -5.44 4.91
CA LEU A 42 28.10 -6.50 4.69
C LEU A 42 27.84 -7.25 3.37
N LEU A 43 26.58 -7.49 3.04
CA LEU A 43 26.18 -8.12 1.78
C LEU A 43 26.46 -7.25 0.54
N GLY A 44 26.66 -5.94 0.72
CA GLY A 44 26.94 -4.99 -0.36
C GLY A 44 25.68 -4.37 -0.97
N ILE A 45 24.60 -4.24 -0.21
CA ILE A 45 23.34 -3.64 -0.69
C ILE A 45 23.46 -2.11 -0.74
N ASP A 46 23.00 -1.54 -1.85
CA ASP A 46 22.94 -0.09 -2.07
C ASP A 46 21.54 0.49 -1.85
N VAL A 47 20.50 -0.28 -2.15
CA VAL A 47 19.09 0.12 -2.07
C VAL A 47 18.27 -0.95 -1.38
N VAL A 48 17.46 -0.55 -0.41
CA VAL A 48 16.39 -1.39 0.14
C VAL A 48 15.07 -0.96 -0.50
N TRP A 49 14.40 -1.89 -1.19
CA TRP A 49 12.99 -1.73 -1.56
C TRP A 49 12.13 -2.31 -0.44
N LEU A 50 11.33 -1.46 0.18
CA LEU A 50 10.44 -1.83 1.26
C LEU A 50 9.02 -2.01 0.71
N SER A 51 8.46 -3.22 0.85
CA SER A 51 7.02 -3.44 0.68
C SER A 51 6.22 -2.56 1.66
N PRO A 52 4.92 -2.33 1.44
CA PRO A 52 4.14 -1.34 2.19
C PRO A 52 4.26 -1.46 3.72
N VAL A 53 4.47 -0.31 4.36
CA VAL A 53 4.47 -0.14 5.84
C VAL A 53 3.50 0.95 6.29
N TYR A 54 2.69 1.47 5.37
CA TYR A 54 1.65 2.46 5.65
C TYR A 54 0.50 1.80 6.43
N LYS A 55 -0.29 2.62 7.13
CA LYS A 55 -1.46 2.17 7.86
C LYS A 55 -2.43 1.43 6.93
N SER A 56 -2.79 0.22 7.32
CA SER A 56 -3.62 -0.67 6.51
C SER A 56 -4.49 -1.58 7.40
N PRO A 57 -5.73 -1.91 6.97
CA PRO A 57 -6.50 -2.98 7.60
C PRO A 57 -5.86 -4.37 7.45
N GLY A 58 -4.95 -4.53 6.48
CA GLY A 58 -4.13 -5.72 6.29
C GLY A 58 -4.82 -6.84 5.52
N GLU A 59 -5.84 -6.52 4.72
CA GLU A 59 -6.57 -7.48 3.86
C GLU A 59 -5.62 -8.10 2.81
N ASP A 60 -4.73 -7.30 2.24
CA ASP A 60 -3.78 -7.70 1.20
C ASP A 60 -2.35 -7.38 1.63
N GLY A 61 -1.99 -7.75 2.86
CA GLY A 61 -0.60 -7.65 3.34
C GLY A 61 -0.01 -6.24 3.36
N GLY A 62 -0.85 -5.19 3.43
CA GLY A 62 -0.44 -3.79 3.47
C GLY A 62 -0.67 -3.00 2.16
N TYR A 63 -1.11 -3.66 1.08
CA TYR A 63 -1.41 -2.98 -0.18
C TYR A 63 -2.80 -2.29 -0.18
N ASP A 64 -3.67 -2.61 0.78
CA ASP A 64 -4.91 -1.89 1.09
C ASP A 64 -4.65 -0.73 2.08
N ILE A 65 -4.13 0.40 1.58
CA ILE A 65 -3.70 1.54 2.42
C ILE A 65 -4.88 2.41 2.85
N SER A 66 -5.07 2.63 4.16
CA SER A 66 -6.10 3.51 4.72
C SER A 66 -5.58 4.90 5.09
N ASP A 67 -4.27 5.07 5.29
CA ASP A 67 -3.61 6.37 5.41
C ASP A 67 -2.18 6.33 4.83
N TYR A 68 -1.93 7.11 3.79
CA TYR A 68 -0.62 7.19 3.11
C TYR A 68 0.48 7.86 3.93
N CYS A 69 0.14 8.57 5.00
CA CYS A 69 1.07 9.38 5.80
C CYS A 69 1.33 8.79 7.19
N GLU A 70 0.67 7.70 7.56
CA GLU A 70 0.83 7.03 8.85
C GLU A 70 1.50 5.66 8.66
N ILE A 71 2.37 5.27 9.59
CA ILE A 71 2.97 3.93 9.62
C ILE A 71 2.01 2.97 10.32
N ASP A 72 1.91 1.74 9.81
CA ASP A 72 1.11 0.71 10.46
C ASP A 72 1.66 0.35 11.84
N ALA A 73 0.78 0.33 12.84
CA ALA A 73 1.15 0.06 14.23
C ALA A 73 1.79 -1.32 14.44
N ASN A 74 1.53 -2.29 13.54
CA ASN A 74 2.21 -3.58 13.57
C ASN A 74 3.72 -3.43 13.33
N PHE A 75 4.13 -2.48 12.47
CA PHE A 75 5.54 -2.25 12.11
C PHE A 75 6.26 -1.24 13.01
N GLY A 76 5.53 -0.35 13.68
CA GLY A 76 6.08 0.63 14.62
C GLY A 76 5.41 1.99 14.50
N ALA A 77 6.13 3.04 14.89
CA ALA A 77 5.69 4.43 14.75
C ALA A 77 6.48 5.15 13.64
N MET A 78 6.01 6.34 13.26
CA MET A 78 6.74 7.22 12.32
C MET A 78 8.18 7.49 12.79
N THR A 79 8.40 7.62 14.10
CA THR A 79 9.75 7.83 14.66
C THR A 79 10.68 6.62 14.44
N ASP A 80 10.14 5.40 14.39
CA ASP A 80 10.93 4.20 14.04
C ASP A 80 11.30 4.21 12.55
N TRP A 81 10.40 4.68 11.68
CA TRP A 81 10.67 4.84 10.25
C TRP A 81 11.72 5.92 9.97
N GLU A 82 11.62 7.08 10.64
CA GLU A 82 12.61 8.16 10.55
C GLU A 82 14.00 7.69 10.99
N GLU A 83 14.05 6.93 12.09
CA GLU A 83 15.29 6.34 12.60
C GLU A 83 15.86 5.29 11.64
N MET A 84 15.02 4.43 11.07
CA MET A 84 15.43 3.47 10.04
C MET A 84 16.03 4.18 8.82
N LEU A 85 15.36 5.22 8.32
CA LEU A 85 15.83 6.01 7.19
C LEU A 85 17.19 6.66 7.49
N ARG A 86 17.32 7.30 8.66
CA ARG A 86 18.58 7.91 9.11
C ARG A 86 19.71 6.87 9.13
N GLN A 87 19.47 5.72 9.75
CA GLN A 87 20.48 4.66 9.88
C GLN A 87 20.83 3.96 8.57
N MET A 88 19.90 3.85 7.62
CA MET A 88 20.18 3.40 6.26
C MET A 88 21.11 4.39 5.56
N HIS A 89 20.79 5.68 5.60
CA HIS A 89 21.60 6.73 4.97
C HIS A 89 23.01 6.83 5.57
N GLU A 90 23.18 6.65 6.87
CA GLU A 90 24.51 6.60 7.52
C GLU A 90 25.40 5.47 6.97
N ARG A 91 24.79 4.40 6.48
CA ARG A 91 25.46 3.26 5.84
C ARG A 91 25.58 3.41 4.32
N GLY A 92 25.10 4.52 3.77
CA GLY A 92 25.02 4.75 2.33
C GLY A 92 23.97 3.88 1.63
N ILE A 93 23.02 3.31 2.38
CA ILE A 93 21.88 2.55 1.84
C ILE A 93 20.75 3.52 1.55
N ARG A 94 20.17 3.46 0.35
CA ARG A 94 19.00 4.25 -0.04
C ARG A 94 17.72 3.45 0.23
N LEU A 95 16.64 4.15 0.56
CA LEU A 95 15.31 3.56 0.69
C LEU A 95 14.48 3.83 -0.56
N LEU A 96 13.86 2.77 -1.09
CA LEU A 96 12.80 2.83 -2.09
C LEU A 96 11.51 2.32 -1.44
N MET A 97 10.50 3.18 -1.41
CA MET A 97 9.18 2.84 -0.86
C MET A 97 8.28 2.29 -1.97
N ASP A 98 7.44 1.31 -1.63
CA ASP A 98 6.33 0.93 -2.49
C ASP A 98 5.30 2.08 -2.60
N LEU A 99 4.77 2.28 -3.81
CA LEU A 99 3.79 3.34 -4.10
C LEU A 99 2.52 2.70 -4.69
N VAL A 100 1.58 2.39 -3.81
CA VAL A 100 0.31 1.74 -4.16
C VAL A 100 -0.76 2.80 -4.39
N VAL A 101 -0.91 3.22 -5.64
CA VAL A 101 -1.79 4.35 -6.02
C VAL A 101 -2.77 4.00 -7.14
N ASN A 102 -2.90 2.73 -7.47
CA ASN A 102 -4.01 2.25 -8.29
C ASN A 102 -5.33 2.27 -7.49
N HIS A 103 -5.26 1.93 -6.21
CA HIS A 103 -6.39 1.81 -5.30
C HIS A 103 -5.98 2.27 -3.89
N THR A 104 -6.97 2.54 -3.04
CA THR A 104 -6.80 2.69 -1.58
C THR A 104 -7.53 1.54 -0.87
N SER A 105 -7.45 1.46 0.46
CA SER A 105 -8.43 0.75 1.26
C SER A 105 -9.82 1.40 1.14
N ASP A 106 -10.89 0.64 1.29
CA ASP A 106 -12.26 1.16 1.49
C ASP A 106 -12.46 1.83 2.87
N GLU A 107 -11.48 1.68 3.77
CA GLU A 107 -11.39 2.43 5.03
C GLU A 107 -10.60 3.74 4.89
N HIS A 108 -10.10 4.07 3.69
CA HIS A 108 -9.44 5.35 3.44
C HIS A 108 -10.46 6.51 3.54
N PRO A 109 -10.12 7.65 4.17
CA PRO A 109 -11.04 8.78 4.32
C PRO A 109 -11.69 9.23 3.01
N TRP A 110 -10.95 9.21 1.90
CA TRP A 110 -11.51 9.52 0.58
C TRP A 110 -12.64 8.58 0.17
N PHE A 111 -12.49 7.26 0.36
CA PHE A 111 -13.55 6.31 -0.01
C PHE A 111 -14.75 6.43 0.93
N ILE A 112 -14.49 6.62 2.22
CA ILE A 112 -15.53 6.88 3.24
C ILE A 112 -16.36 8.10 2.86
N GLU A 113 -15.77 9.18 2.36
CA GLU A 113 -16.52 10.34 1.87
C GLU A 113 -17.20 10.07 0.51
N SER A 114 -16.46 9.49 -0.44
CA SER A 114 -16.92 9.21 -1.81
C SER A 114 -18.20 8.37 -1.87
N ARG A 115 -18.34 7.40 -0.96
CA ARG A 115 -19.50 6.50 -0.91
C ARG A 115 -20.75 7.11 -0.28
N LYS A 116 -20.68 8.26 0.40
CA LYS A 116 -21.82 8.83 1.14
C LYS A 116 -22.94 9.35 0.24
N SER A 117 -22.60 9.94 -0.90
CA SER A 117 -23.58 10.49 -1.83
C SER A 117 -22.99 10.65 -3.23
N ARG A 118 -23.87 10.77 -4.24
CA ARG A 118 -23.47 11.01 -5.63
C ARG A 118 -23.00 12.44 -5.91
N ASP A 119 -23.17 13.36 -4.96
CA ASP A 119 -22.81 14.79 -5.05
C ASP A 119 -21.74 15.17 -4.01
N ASN A 120 -20.91 14.21 -3.60
CA ASN A 120 -19.81 14.43 -2.66
C ASN A 120 -18.56 14.95 -3.40
N PRO A 121 -17.77 15.89 -2.85
CA PRO A 121 -16.53 16.35 -3.47
C PRO A 121 -15.50 15.24 -3.76
N TYR A 122 -15.54 14.15 -3.00
CA TYR A 122 -14.69 12.96 -3.21
C TYR A 122 -15.34 11.91 -4.11
N ARG A 123 -16.54 12.15 -4.66
CA ARG A 123 -17.27 11.15 -5.47
C ARG A 123 -16.39 10.64 -6.61
N ASP A 124 -15.80 11.54 -7.36
CA ASP A 124 -15.02 11.22 -8.55
C ASP A 124 -13.56 10.82 -8.24
N TYR A 125 -13.19 10.66 -6.97
CA TYR A 125 -11.90 10.03 -6.60
C TYR A 125 -11.90 8.53 -6.89
N TYR A 126 -13.08 7.91 -7.04
CA TYR A 126 -13.23 6.49 -7.32
C TYR A 126 -14.18 6.26 -8.50
N ILE A 127 -14.11 5.07 -9.07
CA ILE A 127 -14.87 4.75 -10.28
C ILE A 127 -16.23 4.18 -9.90
N TRP A 128 -17.26 5.03 -9.91
CA TRP A 128 -18.65 4.66 -9.65
C TRP A 128 -19.47 4.53 -10.93
N ARG A 129 -20.25 3.45 -11.09
CA ARG A 129 -21.12 3.28 -12.27
C ARG A 129 -22.45 2.60 -11.89
N PRO A 130 -23.57 2.98 -12.53
CA PRO A 130 -24.83 2.24 -12.37
C PRO A 130 -24.72 0.86 -13.02
N GLY A 131 -25.45 -0.11 -12.45
CA GLY A 131 -25.59 -1.44 -13.04
C GLY A 131 -26.35 -1.43 -14.38
N LYS A 132 -26.25 -2.51 -15.14
CA LYS A 132 -27.00 -2.73 -16.39
C LYS A 132 -27.87 -3.97 -16.27
N GLN A 133 -29.17 -3.84 -16.57
CA GLN A 133 -30.11 -4.97 -16.59
C GLN A 133 -30.12 -5.81 -15.28
N GLN A 134 -30.09 -5.14 -14.12
CA GLN A 134 -29.99 -5.76 -12.79
C GLN A 134 -28.71 -6.58 -12.56
N ARG A 135 -27.66 -6.29 -13.32
CA ARG A 135 -26.30 -6.82 -13.16
C ARG A 135 -25.30 -5.69 -13.03
N GLU A 136 -24.05 -6.05 -12.80
CA GLU A 136 -22.90 -5.17 -12.71
C GLU A 136 -22.72 -4.32 -13.99
N PRO A 137 -22.02 -3.18 -13.93
CA PRO A 137 -21.84 -2.25 -15.06
C PRO A 137 -21.25 -2.89 -16.34
N ASN A 138 -20.39 -3.91 -16.17
CA ASN A 138 -19.87 -4.77 -17.22
C ASN A 138 -19.47 -6.14 -16.63
N ASN A 139 -18.81 -7.00 -17.43
CA ASN A 139 -18.42 -8.36 -17.05
C ASN A 139 -16.96 -8.50 -16.59
N TRP A 140 -16.33 -7.43 -16.10
CA TRP A 140 -14.95 -7.50 -15.59
C TRP A 140 -14.88 -8.35 -14.32
N ALA A 141 -13.76 -9.06 -14.18
CA ALA A 141 -13.48 -9.92 -13.04
C ALA A 141 -12.35 -9.34 -12.18
N SER A 142 -12.46 -9.50 -10.87
CA SER A 142 -11.41 -9.14 -9.93
C SER A 142 -10.26 -10.17 -9.95
N CYS A 143 -9.04 -9.72 -9.71
CA CYS A 143 -7.86 -10.56 -9.51
C CYS A 143 -8.00 -11.54 -8.32
N PHE A 144 -8.84 -11.21 -7.33
CA PHE A 144 -9.14 -12.08 -6.18
C PHE A 144 -10.44 -12.88 -6.34
N GLY A 145 -11.00 -12.90 -7.55
CA GLY A 145 -12.15 -13.70 -7.92
C GLY A 145 -13.48 -12.97 -7.77
N GLY A 146 -14.47 -13.45 -8.53
CA GLY A 146 -15.77 -12.79 -8.62
C GLY A 146 -15.76 -11.57 -9.55
N SER A 147 -16.82 -10.76 -9.46
CA SER A 147 -16.95 -9.51 -10.20
C SER A 147 -15.91 -8.48 -9.73
N ALA A 148 -15.50 -7.58 -10.63
CA ALA A 148 -14.72 -6.38 -10.28
C ALA A 148 -15.59 -5.21 -9.79
N TRP A 149 -16.90 -5.41 -9.65
CA TRP A 149 -17.85 -4.38 -9.27
C TRP A 149 -18.60 -4.78 -8.01
N GLU A 150 -18.51 -3.95 -6.99
CA GLU A 150 -19.23 -4.17 -5.73
C GLU A 150 -20.35 -3.14 -5.58
N PHE A 151 -21.55 -3.62 -5.25
CA PHE A 151 -22.74 -2.78 -5.11
C PHE A 151 -22.73 -2.03 -3.76
N ASP A 152 -22.91 -0.71 -3.80
CA ASP A 152 -23.09 0.12 -2.62
C ASP A 152 -24.55 0.56 -2.47
N THR A 153 -25.17 0.18 -1.36
CA THR A 153 -26.59 0.45 -1.10
C THR A 153 -26.89 1.91 -0.83
N ALA A 154 -25.91 2.71 -0.36
CA ALA A 154 -26.12 4.12 -0.02
C ALA A 154 -26.39 4.96 -1.28
N THR A 155 -25.73 4.62 -2.39
CA THR A 155 -25.90 5.34 -3.65
C THR A 155 -26.60 4.53 -4.74
N GLY A 156 -26.81 3.23 -4.56
CA GLY A 156 -27.42 2.34 -5.56
C GLY A 156 -26.56 2.19 -6.83
N GLU A 157 -25.25 2.39 -6.71
CA GLU A 157 -24.27 2.22 -7.78
C GLU A 157 -23.21 1.21 -7.36
N TYR A 158 -22.37 0.81 -8.32
CA TYR A 158 -21.24 -0.06 -8.08
C TYR A 158 -19.94 0.76 -8.08
N TYR A 159 -19.00 0.41 -7.21
CA TYR A 159 -17.62 0.88 -7.33
C TYR A 159 -16.74 -0.20 -7.96
N LEU A 160 -15.73 0.22 -8.72
CA LEU A 160 -14.74 -0.69 -9.29
C LEU A 160 -13.71 -1.10 -8.24
N HIS A 161 -13.38 -2.38 -8.22
CA HIS A 161 -12.25 -2.94 -7.51
C HIS A 161 -11.59 -4.05 -8.38
N LEU A 162 -10.41 -3.76 -8.92
CA LEU A 162 -9.65 -4.74 -9.70
C LEU A 162 -9.02 -5.82 -8.81
N PHE A 163 -8.80 -5.51 -7.53
CA PHE A 163 -8.30 -6.42 -6.50
C PHE A 163 -9.42 -6.80 -5.53
N SER A 164 -9.14 -6.88 -4.22
CA SER A 164 -10.17 -7.22 -3.23
C SER A 164 -11.29 -6.18 -3.21
N LYS A 165 -12.46 -6.56 -2.69
CA LYS A 165 -13.59 -5.64 -2.49
C LYS A 165 -13.25 -4.44 -1.60
N LYS A 166 -12.23 -4.58 -0.75
CA LYS A 166 -11.69 -3.54 0.13
C LYS A 166 -10.61 -2.68 -0.54
N GLN A 167 -10.35 -2.87 -1.83
CA GLN A 167 -9.37 -2.12 -2.60
C GLN A 167 -10.05 -1.36 -3.77
N PRO A 168 -10.91 -0.36 -3.48
CA PRO A 168 -11.56 0.43 -4.52
C PRO A 168 -10.53 1.22 -5.35
N ASP A 169 -10.65 1.13 -6.67
CA ASP A 169 -9.75 1.77 -7.62
C ASP A 169 -9.92 3.30 -7.62
N LEU A 170 -8.78 4.00 -7.54
CA LEU A 170 -8.70 5.44 -7.70
C LEU A 170 -8.99 5.81 -9.16
N ASN A 171 -9.73 6.90 -9.34
CA ASN A 171 -9.97 7.47 -10.65
C ASN A 171 -8.86 8.46 -11.00
N TRP A 172 -8.14 8.19 -12.10
CA TRP A 172 -7.02 8.99 -12.59
C TRP A 172 -7.37 9.89 -13.78
N GLU A 173 -8.63 9.88 -14.23
CA GLU A 173 -9.13 10.74 -15.34
C GLU A 173 -9.31 12.21 -14.93
#